data_AF-A0A928MDR7-F1
#
_entry.id   AF-A0A928MDR7-F1
#
_cell.length_a   1.000
_cell.length_b   1.000
_cell.length_c   1.000
_cell.angle_alpha   90.00
_cell.angle_beta   90.00
_cell.angle_gamma   90.00
#
_symmetry.space_group_name_H-M   'P 1'
#
loop_
_entity.id
_entity.type
_entity.pdbx_description
1 polymer ?
#
loop_
_entity_poly.entity_id
_entity_poly.type
_entity_poly.pdbx_seq_one_letter_code
_entity_poly.pdbx_strand_id
1 'polypeptide(L)'
;MEKRLHLYVSRKNALTWLMALCLVGSAVARIVIACLKGSGESLEVWSQIVLPTAATLLYVLIVLLSGKEQFYKTAIPVFLMGIYYAIRPHGIIGSNPFIQGMFFTCILFFCVAYTVITCGRFRYVWLLVPLFAVPLVAIGYICSVFSGWYLPLIHLNLLPDVMLFVGCILLCFGIRIHPGGEYHPTWGDRSDGRRIRTLPAMAQVSPYIMVTRNTSTNFFEDALEITHIDRYIRQKRKEGLTSFGITHVLLACYVRAVCRYPGLNRFLAGQKVYSRGDDIQYCMTIKKEMRSDSPDTVIKVHLNPRDTAADVYYKLQAAVENVKNTPLDSNFDNTAGFLMLIPGVFLKFVVWLLRTMDYFGLLPKFLLEVSPFHGSLFFTSMGSLGIPPIYHHLYDFGNMPVFGSFGCKRRALEVEEDGSVVQRKYVDVKFCLDERIVDGYYYAAFFKHYKRILAHPEILDQPPEEVLSDID
;
A
#
# COMPACT_ATOMS: atom_id res chain seq x y z
N MET A 1 -5.28 -19.46 -10.21
CA MET A 1 -4.15 -19.45 -9.26
C MET A 1 -4.69 -19.94 -7.92
N GLU A 2 -4.10 -20.95 -7.28
CA GLU A 2 -4.60 -21.43 -5.97
C GLU A 2 -4.56 -20.29 -4.94
N LYS A 3 -5.66 -20.11 -4.18
CA LYS A 3 -5.72 -19.14 -3.08
C LYS A 3 -4.59 -19.44 -2.10
N ARG A 4 -3.59 -18.55 -2.04
CA ARG A 4 -2.50 -18.67 -1.05
C ARG A 4 -3.10 -18.62 0.34
N LEU A 5 -2.62 -19.48 1.23
CA LEU A 5 -3.06 -19.45 2.62
C LEU A 5 -2.46 -18.23 3.30
N HIS A 6 -3.29 -17.38 3.91
CA HIS A 6 -2.76 -16.31 4.74
C HIS A 6 -2.63 -16.78 6.18
N LEU A 7 -1.39 -16.80 6.65
CA LEU A 7 -1.06 -17.11 8.04
C LEU A 7 -1.04 -15.81 8.85
N TYR A 8 -1.66 -15.86 10.02
CA TYR A 8 -1.62 -14.75 10.95
C TYR A 8 -1.41 -15.22 12.38
N VAL A 9 -0.92 -14.29 13.18
CA VAL A 9 -0.78 -14.44 14.63
C VAL A 9 -1.47 -13.26 15.29
N SER A 10 -2.22 -13.53 16.36
CA SER A 10 -2.90 -12.50 17.13
C SER A 10 -2.11 -12.16 18.40
N ARG A 11 -1.98 -10.86 18.69
CA ARG A 11 -1.47 -10.36 19.98
C ARG A 11 -2.36 -10.71 21.18
N LYS A 12 -3.60 -11.17 20.93
CA LYS A 12 -4.51 -11.65 21.99
C LYS A 12 -4.18 -13.08 22.44
N ASN A 13 -3.37 -13.82 21.68
CA ASN A 13 -3.00 -15.18 22.02
C ASN A 13 -1.83 -15.20 23.01
N ALA A 14 -1.97 -15.94 24.11
CA ALA A 14 -0.93 -16.09 25.14
C ALA A 14 0.38 -16.67 24.56
N LEU A 15 0.28 -17.59 23.59
CA LEU A 15 1.45 -18.19 22.93
C LEU A 15 2.31 -17.16 22.20
N THR A 16 1.71 -16.09 21.69
CA THR A 16 2.43 -14.99 21.04
C THR A 16 3.31 -14.23 22.04
N TRP A 17 2.79 -14.01 23.25
CA TRP A 17 3.53 -13.33 24.32
C TRP A 17 4.58 -14.23 24.96
N LEU A 18 4.31 -15.52 25.10
CA LEU A 18 5.31 -16.51 25.54
C LEU A 18 6.48 -16.58 24.55
N MET A 19 6.20 -16.63 23.23
CA MET A 19 7.25 -16.51 22.22
C MET A 19 8.05 -15.21 22.38
N ALA A 20 7.37 -14.06 22.54
CA ALA A 20 8.04 -12.78 22.69
C ALA A 20 8.96 -12.76 23.92
N LEU A 21 8.52 -13.31 25.06
CA LEU A 21 9.32 -13.43 26.27
C LEU A 21 10.55 -14.32 26.04
N CYS A 22 10.40 -15.46 25.35
CA CYS A 22 11.53 -16.33 25.01
C CYS A 22 12.54 -15.64 24.08
N LEU A 23 12.09 -14.92 23.04
CA LEU A 23 12.98 -14.26 22.08
C LEU A 23 13.64 -13.00 22.66
N VAL A 24 12.93 -12.23 23.49
CA VAL A 24 13.53 -11.12 24.25
C VAL A 24 14.54 -11.68 25.26
N GLY A 25 14.21 -12.76 25.95
CA GLY A 25 15.15 -13.48 26.81
C GLY A 25 16.39 -13.97 26.06
N SER A 26 16.24 -14.47 24.84
CA SER A 26 17.35 -14.83 23.94
C SER A 26 18.22 -13.59 23.62
N ALA A 27 17.61 -12.46 23.28
CA ALA A 27 18.32 -11.20 23.01
C ALA A 27 19.12 -10.72 24.24
N VAL A 28 18.49 -10.69 25.40
CA VAL A 28 19.12 -10.30 26.67
C VAL A 28 20.27 -11.25 27.02
N ALA A 29 20.05 -12.56 26.90
CA ALA A 29 21.09 -13.55 27.18
C ALA A 29 22.32 -13.36 26.27
N ARG A 30 22.13 -13.06 24.96
CA ARG A 30 23.25 -12.76 24.05
C ARG A 30 24.05 -11.55 24.50
N ILE A 31 23.38 -10.47 24.91
CA ILE A 31 24.04 -9.25 25.39
C ILE A 31 24.80 -9.53 26.69
N VAL A 32 24.17 -10.20 27.66
CA VAL A 32 24.79 -10.52 28.95
C VAL A 32 26.02 -11.41 28.76
N ILE A 33 25.92 -12.46 27.93
CA ILE A 33 27.05 -13.36 27.62
C ILE A 33 28.19 -12.59 26.95
N ALA A 34 27.88 -11.67 26.04
CA ALA A 34 28.88 -10.82 25.43
C ALA A 34 29.58 -9.91 26.45
N CYS A 35 28.83 -9.28 27.36
CA CYS A 35 29.40 -8.47 28.44
C CYS A 35 30.35 -9.30 29.34
N LEU A 36 30.02 -10.56 29.59
CA LEU A 36 30.86 -11.47 30.40
C LEU A 36 32.14 -11.92 29.68
N LYS A 37 32.12 -12.03 28.34
CA LYS A 37 33.30 -12.44 27.55
C LYS A 37 34.29 -11.29 27.28
N GLY A 38 33.85 -10.04 27.44
CA GLY A 38 34.62 -8.86 27.04
C GLY A 38 34.38 -8.47 25.58
N SER A 39 34.62 -7.20 25.23
CA SER A 39 34.42 -6.70 23.87
C SER A 39 35.46 -7.29 22.92
N GLY A 40 35.04 -8.15 22.00
CA GLY A 40 35.85 -8.59 20.86
C GLY A 40 36.08 -7.49 19.83
N GLU A 41 36.70 -7.83 18.71
CA GLU A 41 36.90 -6.90 17.60
C GLU A 41 35.56 -6.37 17.04
N SER A 42 35.57 -5.18 16.42
CA SER A 42 34.35 -4.53 15.90
C SER A 42 33.50 -5.46 15.03
N LEU A 43 34.13 -6.26 14.16
CA LEU A 43 33.44 -7.21 13.29
C LEU A 43 32.73 -8.34 14.08
N GLU A 44 33.35 -8.81 15.16
CA GLU A 44 32.77 -9.84 16.03
C GLU A 44 31.56 -9.27 16.78
N VAL A 45 31.64 -8.03 17.25
CA VAL A 45 30.52 -7.36 17.91
C VAL A 45 29.32 -7.21 16.97
N TRP A 46 29.53 -6.71 15.75
CA TRP A 46 28.45 -6.53 14.79
C TRP A 46 27.84 -7.86 14.35
N SER A 47 28.66 -8.88 14.07
CA SER A 47 28.18 -10.16 13.54
C SER A 47 27.64 -11.13 14.59
N GLN A 48 28.27 -11.21 15.77
CA GLN A 48 27.92 -12.21 16.79
C GLN A 48 26.99 -11.70 17.88
N ILE A 49 26.90 -10.36 18.06
CA ILE A 49 26.05 -9.75 19.09
C ILE A 49 24.93 -8.96 18.45
N VAL A 50 25.25 -7.94 17.65
CA VAL A 50 24.24 -6.99 17.14
C VAL A 50 23.30 -7.66 16.15
N LEU A 51 23.82 -8.37 15.15
CA LEU A 51 23.02 -9.04 14.12
C LEU A 51 21.97 -10.01 14.69
N PRO A 52 22.32 -11.02 15.52
CA PRO A 52 21.32 -11.95 16.05
C PRO A 52 20.36 -11.28 17.03
N THR A 53 20.81 -10.30 17.82
CA THR A 53 19.95 -9.54 18.74
C THR A 53 18.93 -8.69 17.96
N ALA A 54 19.37 -8.01 16.90
CA ALA A 54 18.49 -7.27 16.01
C ALA A 54 17.50 -8.19 15.30
N ALA A 55 17.94 -9.38 14.87
CA ALA A 55 17.08 -10.35 14.23
C ALA A 55 15.99 -10.89 15.17
N THR A 56 16.31 -11.24 16.42
CA THR A 56 15.29 -11.71 17.39
C THR A 56 14.30 -10.59 17.74
N LEU A 57 14.79 -9.38 18.00
CA LEU A 57 13.92 -8.24 18.32
C LEU A 57 13.03 -7.85 17.14
N LEU A 58 13.57 -7.87 15.91
CA LEU A 58 12.80 -7.63 14.69
C LEU A 58 11.72 -8.70 14.49
N TYR A 59 12.03 -9.98 14.78
CA TYR A 59 11.03 -11.06 14.73
C TYR A 59 9.88 -10.79 15.71
N VAL A 60 10.20 -10.42 16.95
CA VAL A 60 9.20 -10.07 17.98
C VAL A 60 8.35 -8.88 17.54
N LEU A 61 8.99 -7.81 17.05
CA LEU A 61 8.31 -6.60 16.60
C LEU A 61 7.34 -6.88 15.45
N ILE A 62 7.77 -7.66 14.44
CA ILE A 62 6.91 -8.04 13.32
C ILE A 62 5.71 -8.84 13.81
N VAL A 63 5.90 -9.83 14.69
CA VAL A 63 4.80 -10.66 15.17
C VAL A 63 3.81 -9.85 16.03
N LEU A 64 4.30 -8.95 16.90
CA LEU A 64 3.43 -8.18 17.80
C LEU A 64 2.71 -7.03 17.10
N LEU A 65 3.41 -6.28 16.23
CA LEU A 65 2.85 -5.09 15.58
C LEU A 65 2.16 -5.40 14.25
N SER A 66 2.64 -6.38 13.50
CA SER A 66 2.19 -6.65 12.13
C SER A 66 1.80 -8.12 11.89
N GLY A 67 1.80 -8.98 12.92
CA GLY A 67 1.55 -10.41 12.78
C GLY A 67 0.14 -10.77 12.29
N LYS A 68 -0.84 -9.86 12.43
CA LYS A 68 -2.19 -10.05 11.91
C LYS A 68 -2.27 -9.96 10.38
N GLU A 69 -1.45 -9.12 9.78
CA GLU A 69 -1.55 -8.73 8.36
C GLU A 69 -0.33 -9.16 7.54
N GLN A 70 0.86 -9.11 8.13
CA GLN A 70 2.15 -9.27 7.44
C GLN A 70 3.05 -10.29 8.12
N PHE A 71 2.49 -11.39 8.61
CA PHE A 71 3.26 -12.46 9.26
C PHE A 71 4.42 -12.96 8.41
N TYR A 72 4.23 -13.09 7.09
CA TYR A 72 5.28 -13.51 6.15
C TYR A 72 6.59 -12.70 6.22
N LYS A 73 6.57 -11.46 6.76
CA LYS A 73 7.76 -10.63 6.93
C LYS A 73 8.72 -11.17 8.00
N THR A 74 8.29 -12.10 8.85
CA THR A 74 9.19 -12.81 9.78
C THR A 74 10.28 -13.60 9.05
N ALA A 75 10.14 -13.84 7.74
CA ALA A 75 11.22 -14.38 6.92
C ALA A 75 12.47 -13.49 6.93
N ILE A 76 12.34 -12.15 7.04
CA ILE A 76 13.48 -11.22 7.09
C ILE A 76 14.40 -11.54 8.28
N PRO A 77 13.93 -11.51 9.54
CA PRO A 77 14.78 -11.87 10.67
C PRO A 77 15.24 -13.35 10.65
N VAL A 78 14.50 -14.26 10.03
CA VAL A 78 14.95 -15.65 9.83
C VAL A 78 16.16 -15.71 8.89
N PHE A 79 16.19 -14.94 7.80
CA PHE A 79 17.36 -14.83 6.94
C PHE A 79 18.54 -14.14 7.63
N LEU A 80 18.30 -13.09 8.43
CA LEU A 80 19.34 -12.46 9.26
C LEU A 80 19.95 -13.46 10.24
N MET A 81 19.13 -14.32 10.85
CA MET A 81 19.63 -15.43 11.68
C MET A 81 20.39 -16.48 10.88
N GLY A 82 19.96 -16.79 9.65
CA GLY A 82 20.71 -17.64 8.74
C GLY A 82 22.11 -17.10 8.46
N ILE A 83 22.24 -15.79 8.24
CA ILE A 83 23.54 -15.10 8.08
C ILE A 83 24.37 -15.21 9.36
N TYR A 84 23.76 -14.97 10.53
CA TYR A 84 24.44 -15.15 11.82
C TYR A 84 25.02 -16.56 11.99
N TYR A 85 24.22 -17.61 11.74
CA TYR A 85 24.69 -18.99 11.83
C TYR A 85 25.73 -19.32 10.76
N ALA A 86 25.71 -18.64 9.62
CA ALA A 86 26.73 -18.80 8.60
C ALA A 86 28.09 -18.18 8.99
N ILE A 87 28.08 -17.06 9.73
CA ILE A 87 29.30 -16.35 10.14
C ILE A 87 29.91 -16.95 11.42
N ARG A 88 29.11 -17.62 12.27
CA ARG A 88 29.56 -18.14 13.58
C ARG A 88 30.86 -18.96 13.44
N PRO A 89 31.90 -18.65 14.24
CA PRO A 89 33.23 -19.22 14.06
C PRO A 89 33.22 -20.75 14.15
N HIS A 90 33.92 -21.35 13.18
CA HIS A 90 33.93 -22.75 12.76
C HIS A 90 34.45 -23.78 13.79
N GLY A 91 34.45 -23.45 15.08
CA GLY A 91 34.98 -24.33 16.15
C GLY A 91 34.17 -25.60 16.38
N ILE A 92 32.89 -25.65 15.97
CA ILE A 92 31.98 -26.79 16.21
C ILE A 92 31.86 -27.70 14.98
N ILE A 93 32.00 -27.16 13.77
CA ILE A 93 31.70 -27.87 12.50
C ILE A 93 32.97 -28.50 11.89
N GLY A 94 34.13 -28.26 12.51
CA GLY A 94 35.42 -28.73 11.99
C GLY A 94 35.87 -27.94 10.76
N SER A 95 37.13 -28.09 10.39
CA SER A 95 37.74 -27.41 9.23
C SER A 95 37.40 -28.04 7.88
N ASN A 96 36.53 -29.06 7.85
CA ASN A 96 36.20 -29.78 6.63
C ASN A 96 35.26 -28.94 5.73
N PRO A 97 35.71 -28.52 4.53
CA PRO A 97 34.93 -27.66 3.64
C PRO A 97 33.64 -28.33 3.15
N PHE A 98 33.61 -29.66 3.04
CA PHE A 98 32.41 -30.39 2.63
C PHE A 98 31.29 -30.30 3.68
N ILE A 99 31.64 -30.48 4.96
CA ILE A 99 30.67 -30.39 6.07
C ILE A 99 30.15 -28.95 6.20
N GLN A 100 31.01 -27.96 6.04
CA GLN A 100 30.62 -26.55 6.01
C GLN A 100 29.66 -26.25 4.85
N GLY A 101 29.96 -26.74 3.65
CA GLY A 101 29.07 -26.60 2.49
C GLY A 101 27.69 -27.22 2.71
N MET A 102 27.62 -28.41 3.31
CA MET A 102 26.36 -29.05 3.68
C MET A 102 25.58 -28.22 4.71
N PHE A 103 26.27 -27.69 5.73
CA PHE A 103 25.65 -26.86 6.76
C PHE A 103 25.05 -25.56 6.19
N PHE A 104 25.78 -24.85 5.32
CA PHE A 104 25.23 -23.67 4.64
C PHE A 104 24.02 -24.01 3.76
N THR A 105 24.07 -25.14 3.06
CA THR A 105 22.94 -25.62 2.25
C THR A 105 21.72 -25.90 3.12
N CYS A 106 21.91 -26.51 4.30
CA CYS A 106 20.84 -26.74 5.28
C CYS A 106 20.25 -25.44 5.82
N ILE A 107 21.07 -24.43 6.14
CA ILE A 107 20.58 -23.11 6.57
C ILE A 107 19.76 -22.44 5.47
N LEU A 108 20.28 -22.42 4.24
CA LEU A 108 19.58 -21.83 3.11
C LEU A 108 18.25 -22.54 2.85
N PHE A 109 18.25 -23.87 2.89
CA PHE A 109 17.03 -24.66 2.78
C PHE A 109 16.03 -24.31 3.90
N PHE A 110 16.49 -24.18 5.15
CA PHE A 110 15.64 -23.78 6.27
C PHE A 110 15.00 -22.41 6.03
N CYS A 111 15.79 -21.40 5.63
CA CYS A 111 15.27 -20.04 5.37
C CYS A 111 14.27 -20.03 4.22
N VAL A 112 14.55 -20.75 3.13
CA VAL A 112 13.65 -20.85 1.97
C VAL A 112 12.38 -21.61 2.32
N ALA A 113 12.49 -22.77 2.99
CA ALA A 113 11.34 -23.57 3.41
C ALA A 113 10.42 -22.77 4.34
N TYR A 114 10.99 -22.08 5.34
CA TYR A 114 10.25 -21.18 6.22
C TYR A 114 9.51 -20.09 5.43
N THR A 115 10.19 -19.45 4.47
CA THR A 115 9.61 -18.39 3.65
C THR A 115 8.46 -18.92 2.78
N VAL A 116 8.61 -20.08 2.15
CA VAL A 116 7.59 -20.68 1.29
C VAL A 116 6.33 -21.02 2.11
N ILE A 117 6.50 -21.57 3.32
CA ILE A 117 5.38 -21.89 4.22
C ILE A 117 4.71 -20.60 4.73
N THR A 118 5.48 -19.63 5.24
CA THR A 118 4.92 -18.38 5.79
C THR A 118 4.29 -17.47 4.75
N CYS A 119 4.74 -17.56 3.48
CA CYS A 119 4.11 -16.87 2.35
C CYS A 119 2.83 -17.56 1.84
N GLY A 120 2.40 -18.66 2.45
CA GLY A 120 1.16 -19.34 2.08
C GLY A 120 1.20 -20.14 0.80
N ARG A 121 2.40 -20.39 0.24
CA ARG A 121 2.56 -21.19 -0.98
C ARG A 121 2.43 -22.69 -0.72
N PHE A 122 2.53 -23.10 0.54
CA PHE A 122 2.45 -24.50 0.95
C PHE A 122 1.32 -24.70 1.97
N ARG A 123 0.53 -25.77 1.81
CA ARG A 123 -0.67 -25.99 2.64
C ARG A 123 -0.37 -26.51 4.04
N TYR A 124 0.75 -27.21 4.21
CA TYR A 124 1.10 -27.91 5.43
C TYR A 124 1.84 -27.00 6.42
N VAL A 125 1.12 -26.08 7.05
CA VAL A 125 1.65 -25.12 8.05
C VAL A 125 2.29 -25.84 9.24
N TRP A 126 1.80 -27.04 9.58
CA TRP A 126 2.33 -27.86 10.68
C TRP A 126 3.80 -28.26 10.48
N LEU A 127 4.34 -28.19 9.25
CA LEU A 127 5.77 -28.41 8.97
C LEU A 127 6.69 -27.36 9.59
N LEU A 128 6.17 -26.21 10.04
CA LEU A 128 6.98 -25.24 10.80
C LEU A 128 7.50 -25.83 12.12
N VAL A 129 6.74 -26.73 12.77
CA VAL A 129 7.14 -27.37 14.02
C VAL A 129 8.39 -28.24 13.84
N PRO A 130 8.42 -29.25 12.94
CA PRO A 130 9.64 -30.03 12.70
C PRO A 130 10.77 -29.17 12.15
N LEU A 131 10.46 -28.14 11.34
CA LEU A 131 11.47 -27.22 10.82
C LEU A 131 12.26 -26.55 11.96
N PHE A 132 11.58 -26.03 12.99
CA PHE A 132 12.25 -25.45 14.17
C PHE A 132 12.75 -26.48 15.19
N ALA A 133 12.17 -27.68 15.24
CA ALA A 133 12.58 -28.73 16.17
C ALA A 133 13.93 -29.36 15.78
N VAL A 134 14.23 -29.52 14.48
CA VAL A 134 15.47 -30.13 14.01
C VAL A 134 16.72 -29.38 14.51
N PRO A 135 16.84 -28.05 14.38
CA PRO A 135 17.95 -27.29 14.98
C PRO A 135 18.02 -27.42 16.50
N LEU A 136 16.87 -27.48 17.19
CA LEU A 136 16.83 -27.63 18.64
C LEU A 136 17.37 -29.00 19.09
N VAL A 137 17.01 -30.07 18.39
CA VAL A 137 17.55 -31.43 18.63
C VAL A 137 19.04 -31.47 18.34
N ALA A 138 19.51 -30.82 17.27
CA ALA A 138 20.93 -30.72 16.96
C ALA A 138 21.72 -29.99 18.07
N ILE A 139 21.18 -28.89 18.60
CA ILE A 139 21.77 -28.20 19.76
C ILE A 139 21.80 -29.11 21.00
N GLY A 140 20.73 -29.87 21.25
CA GLY A 140 20.67 -30.84 22.34
C GLY A 140 21.71 -31.97 22.21
N TYR A 141 21.89 -32.49 20.99
CA TYR A 141 22.91 -33.49 20.69
C TYR A 141 24.32 -32.95 20.93
N ILE A 142 24.62 -31.74 20.43
CA ILE A 142 25.89 -31.05 20.69
C ILE A 142 26.11 -30.90 22.20
N CYS A 143 25.12 -30.42 22.95
CA CYS A 143 25.20 -30.36 24.42
C CYS A 143 25.56 -31.71 25.06
N SER A 144 24.97 -32.82 24.59
CA SER A 144 25.22 -34.16 25.15
C SER A 144 26.60 -34.75 24.79
N VAL A 145 27.13 -34.41 23.61
CA VAL A 145 28.47 -34.85 23.18
C VAL A 145 29.56 -34.09 23.94
N PHE A 146 29.37 -32.79 24.15
CA PHE A 146 30.33 -31.95 24.85
C PHE A 146 30.16 -31.98 26.39
N SER A 147 29.07 -32.52 26.93
CA SER A 147 28.86 -32.63 28.39
C SER A 147 29.85 -33.54 29.12
N GLY A 148 30.61 -34.39 28.40
CA GLY A 148 31.71 -35.18 28.96
C GLY A 148 32.97 -34.37 29.30
N TRP A 149 33.07 -33.12 28.82
CA TRP A 149 34.17 -32.21 29.07
C TRP A 149 33.64 -30.99 29.84
N TYR A 150 33.88 -30.93 31.14
CA TYR A 150 33.49 -29.84 32.05
C TYR A 150 33.57 -28.45 31.39
N LEU A 151 32.44 -27.76 31.15
CA LEU A 151 32.42 -26.29 31.14
C LEU A 151 30.99 -25.71 31.22
N PRO A 152 30.60 -25.05 32.33
CA PRO A 152 29.37 -24.25 32.44
C PRO A 152 29.22 -23.17 31.34
N LEU A 153 30.36 -22.71 30.80
CA LEU A 153 30.45 -21.72 29.73
C LEU A 153 29.87 -22.19 28.37
N ILE A 154 29.94 -23.49 28.05
CA ILE A 154 29.37 -24.02 26.79
C ILE A 154 27.84 -24.04 26.85
N HIS A 155 27.28 -24.49 27.97
CA HIS A 155 25.83 -24.47 28.20
C HIS A 155 25.27 -23.04 28.23
N LEU A 156 26.00 -22.09 28.83
CA LEU A 156 25.61 -20.69 28.83
C LEU A 156 25.59 -20.10 27.41
N ASN A 157 26.55 -20.47 26.55
CA ASN A 157 26.63 -19.99 25.17
C ASN A 157 25.54 -20.52 24.23
N LEU A 158 24.89 -21.64 24.58
CA LEU A 158 23.82 -22.26 23.78
C LEU A 158 22.41 -21.88 24.27
N LEU A 159 22.30 -21.37 25.50
CA LEU A 159 21.04 -20.91 26.09
C LEU A 159 20.25 -19.94 25.17
N PRO A 160 20.86 -18.93 24.54
CA PRO A 160 20.10 -18.03 23.68
C PRO A 160 19.51 -18.70 22.46
N ASP A 161 20.20 -19.69 21.88
CA ASP A 161 19.71 -20.43 20.72
C ASP A 161 18.55 -21.37 21.11
N VAL A 162 18.64 -22.01 22.28
CA VAL A 162 17.54 -22.81 22.85
C VAL A 162 16.29 -21.95 23.07
N MET A 163 16.43 -20.79 23.71
CA MET A 163 15.30 -19.88 23.95
C MET A 163 14.66 -19.40 22.65
N LEU A 164 15.47 -19.12 21.61
CA LEU A 164 14.98 -18.74 20.29
C LEU A 164 14.10 -19.84 19.67
N PHE A 165 14.63 -21.06 19.55
CA PHE A 165 13.91 -22.16 18.89
C PHE A 165 12.68 -22.60 19.69
N VAL A 166 12.75 -22.64 21.03
CA VAL A 166 11.58 -22.91 21.88
C VAL A 166 10.50 -21.85 21.66
N GLY A 167 10.86 -20.56 21.64
CA GLY A 167 9.92 -19.48 21.35
C GLY A 167 9.26 -19.62 19.98
N CYS A 168 10.03 -19.93 18.94
CA CYS A 168 9.50 -20.16 17.59
C CYS A 168 8.56 -21.37 17.52
N ILE A 169 8.85 -22.47 18.22
CA ILE A 169 7.97 -23.64 18.31
C ILE A 169 6.65 -23.29 19.02
N LEU A 170 6.71 -22.57 20.14
CA LEU A 170 5.51 -22.10 20.85
C LEU A 170 4.61 -21.26 19.94
N LEU A 171 5.20 -20.39 19.12
CA LEU A 171 4.46 -19.59 18.15
C LEU A 171 3.75 -20.44 17.09
N CYS A 172 4.33 -21.55 16.66
CA CYS A 172 3.73 -22.42 15.64
C CYS A 172 2.32 -22.88 16.06
N PHE A 173 2.11 -23.15 17.35
CA PHE A 173 0.78 -23.50 17.90
C PHE A 173 -0.19 -22.31 17.98
N GLY A 174 0.35 -21.08 17.95
CA GLY A 174 -0.41 -19.84 17.94
C GLY A 174 -0.78 -19.33 16.54
N ILE A 175 -0.18 -19.88 15.48
CA ILE A 175 -0.50 -19.54 14.08
C ILE A 175 -1.93 -19.99 13.75
N ARG A 176 -2.64 -19.14 13.01
CA ARG A 176 -3.97 -19.41 12.48
C ARG A 176 -3.99 -19.06 10.99
N ILE A 177 -4.91 -19.70 10.26
CA ILE A 177 -5.18 -19.41 8.86
C ILE A 177 -6.40 -18.49 8.84
N HIS A 178 -6.37 -17.38 8.08
CA HIS A 178 -7.54 -16.52 7.98
C HIS A 178 -8.72 -17.26 7.35
N PRO A 179 -9.92 -17.21 7.94
CA PRO A 179 -11.09 -17.95 7.45
C PRO A 179 -11.78 -17.30 6.23
N GLY A 180 -11.24 -16.22 5.68
CA GLY A 180 -11.92 -15.38 4.68
C GLY A 180 -11.27 -15.39 3.29
N GLY A 181 -12.07 -15.09 2.27
CA GLY A 181 -11.62 -14.86 0.89
C GLY A 181 -11.14 -13.43 0.61
N GLU A 182 -10.87 -12.64 1.66
CA GLU A 182 -10.37 -11.27 1.54
C GLU A 182 -8.90 -11.26 1.09
N TYR A 183 -8.52 -10.24 0.33
CA TYR A 183 -7.13 -10.07 -0.08
C TYR A 183 -6.27 -9.70 1.12
N HIS A 184 -5.10 -10.34 1.24
CA HIS A 184 -4.12 -9.98 2.24
C HIS A 184 -2.81 -9.51 1.60
N PRO A 185 -2.11 -8.53 2.19
CA PRO A 185 -0.83 -8.06 1.68
C PRO A 185 0.17 -9.19 1.51
N THR A 186 0.89 -9.19 0.41
CA THR A 186 1.96 -10.14 0.11
C THR A 186 3.25 -9.41 -0.30
N TRP A 187 4.34 -10.16 -0.47
CA TRP A 187 5.61 -9.60 -0.90
C TRP A 187 5.50 -8.76 -2.17
N GLY A 188 6.00 -7.52 -2.07
CA GLY A 188 6.00 -6.54 -3.15
C GLY A 188 4.72 -5.72 -3.27
N ASP A 189 3.75 -5.89 -2.37
CA ASP A 189 2.66 -4.93 -2.20
C ASP A 189 3.13 -3.68 -1.45
N ARG A 190 2.39 -2.59 -1.63
CA ARG A 190 2.66 -1.31 -0.97
C ARG A 190 1.64 -1.04 0.11
N SER A 191 1.91 -0.03 0.93
CA SER A 191 0.96 0.46 1.93
C SER A 191 -0.30 1.06 1.33
N ASP A 192 -0.22 1.61 0.12
CA ASP A 192 -1.29 2.28 -0.62
C ASP A 192 -1.88 1.43 -1.76
N GLY A 193 -1.49 0.14 -1.89
CA GLY A 193 -2.10 -0.73 -2.90
C GLY A 193 -1.49 -2.12 -3.02
N ARG A 194 -2.29 -3.05 -3.56
CA ARG A 194 -1.88 -4.42 -3.87
C ARG A 194 -1.26 -4.49 -5.26
N ARG A 195 -0.18 -5.25 -5.43
CA ARG A 195 0.46 -5.39 -6.74
C ARG A 195 -0.34 -6.34 -7.63
N ILE A 196 -0.65 -5.90 -8.84
CA ILE A 196 -1.28 -6.76 -9.84
C ILE A 196 -0.23 -7.64 -10.51
N ARG A 197 -0.41 -8.96 -10.47
CA ARG A 197 0.57 -9.96 -10.95
C ARG A 197 0.11 -10.73 -12.17
N THR A 198 -1.18 -10.70 -12.49
CA THR A 198 -1.82 -11.45 -13.58
C THR A 198 -2.03 -10.63 -14.85
N LEU A 199 -1.44 -9.42 -14.92
CA LEU A 199 -1.48 -8.62 -16.14
C LEU A 199 -0.75 -9.35 -17.28
N PRO A 200 -1.21 -9.19 -18.53
CA PRO A 200 -0.49 -9.67 -19.71
C PRO A 200 0.96 -9.15 -19.74
N ALA A 201 1.86 -9.91 -20.36
CA ALA A 201 3.28 -9.57 -20.40
C ALA A 201 3.55 -8.14 -20.91
N MET A 202 2.84 -7.70 -21.95
CA MET A 202 2.97 -6.33 -22.48
C MET A 202 2.64 -5.26 -21.43
N ALA A 203 1.56 -5.44 -20.65
CA ALA A 203 1.19 -4.51 -19.58
C ALA A 203 2.18 -4.53 -18.40
N GLN A 204 2.92 -5.63 -18.20
CA GLN A 204 3.99 -5.69 -17.20
C GLN A 204 5.29 -5.03 -17.69
N VAL A 205 5.57 -5.09 -19.00
CA VAL A 205 6.80 -4.53 -19.60
C VAL A 205 6.64 -3.05 -19.95
N SER A 206 5.46 -2.61 -20.40
CA SER A 206 5.18 -1.23 -20.79
C SER A 206 5.70 -0.18 -19.77
N PRO A 207 5.50 -0.32 -18.44
CA PRO A 207 6.02 0.62 -17.45
C PRO A 207 7.55 0.79 -17.43
N TYR A 208 8.30 -0.18 -17.97
CA TYR A 208 9.76 -0.12 -18.09
C TYR A 208 10.22 0.62 -19.35
N ILE A 209 9.37 0.69 -20.38
CA ILE A 209 9.63 1.40 -21.64
C ILE A 209 9.11 2.84 -21.52
N MET A 210 7.86 2.95 -21.09
CA MET A 210 7.12 4.18 -20.87
C MET A 210 7.27 4.59 -19.40
N VAL A 211 8.39 5.22 -19.06
CA VAL A 211 8.78 5.43 -17.65
C VAL A 211 7.98 6.58 -17.01
N THR A 212 7.89 7.73 -17.67
CA THR A 212 7.23 8.94 -17.15
C THR A 212 5.72 8.94 -17.43
N ARG A 213 4.91 9.50 -16.53
CA ARG A 213 3.43 9.51 -16.72
C ARG A 213 3.02 10.52 -17.77
N ASN A 214 3.69 11.68 -17.77
CA ASN A 214 3.37 12.75 -18.69
C ASN A 214 3.47 12.28 -20.16
N THR A 215 4.50 11.50 -20.49
CA THR A 215 4.68 10.91 -21.83
C THR A 215 3.81 9.69 -22.11
N SER A 216 3.12 9.15 -21.09
CA SER A 216 2.22 8.00 -21.17
C SER A 216 0.75 8.42 -21.01
N THR A 217 0.47 9.71 -21.17
CA THR A 217 -0.85 10.30 -20.93
C THR A 217 -1.67 10.31 -22.22
N ASN A 218 -2.87 9.75 -22.13
CA ASN A 218 -3.90 9.87 -23.15
C ASN A 218 -4.86 11.01 -22.80
N PHE A 219 -5.23 11.79 -23.81
CA PHE A 219 -6.13 12.93 -23.69
C PHE A 219 -7.52 12.57 -24.20
N PHE A 220 -8.55 12.94 -23.43
CA PHE A 220 -9.95 12.76 -23.81
C PHE A 220 -10.75 14.04 -23.52
N GLU A 221 -11.57 14.46 -24.48
CA GLU A 221 -12.44 15.63 -24.36
C GLU A 221 -13.85 15.28 -24.80
N ASP A 222 -14.82 15.82 -24.08
CA ASP A 222 -16.23 15.56 -24.34
C ASP A 222 -17.13 16.69 -23.81
N ALA A 223 -18.34 16.75 -24.34
CA ALA A 223 -19.40 17.62 -23.86
C ALA A 223 -20.49 16.76 -23.20
N LEU A 224 -20.73 16.99 -21.90
CA LEU A 224 -21.75 16.29 -21.14
C LEU A 224 -23.04 17.10 -21.15
N GLU A 225 -24.12 16.52 -21.65
CA GLU A 225 -25.47 17.07 -21.50
C GLU A 225 -25.85 17.00 -20.01
N ILE A 226 -26.28 18.12 -19.42
CA ILE A 226 -26.49 18.23 -17.97
C ILE A 226 -27.93 18.57 -17.60
N THR A 227 -28.92 18.49 -18.51
CA THR A 227 -30.31 18.85 -18.19
C THR A 227 -30.89 17.96 -17.10
N HIS A 228 -30.65 16.65 -17.19
CA HIS A 228 -31.06 15.68 -16.15
C HIS A 228 -30.28 15.89 -14.85
N ILE A 229 -28.97 16.13 -14.96
CA ILE A 229 -28.08 16.43 -13.82
C ILE A 229 -28.54 17.70 -13.06
N ASP A 230 -28.88 18.77 -13.78
CA ASP A 230 -29.36 20.03 -13.19
C ASP A 230 -30.66 19.83 -12.42
N ARG A 231 -31.57 19.01 -12.95
CA ARG A 231 -32.83 18.64 -12.28
C ARG A 231 -32.54 17.87 -11.00
N TYR A 232 -31.68 16.87 -11.07
CA TYR A 232 -31.27 16.05 -9.94
C TYR A 232 -30.58 16.88 -8.84
N ILE A 233 -29.67 17.79 -9.21
CA ILE A 233 -29.03 18.71 -8.25
C ILE A 233 -30.08 19.56 -7.52
N ARG A 234 -31.07 20.10 -8.24
CA ARG A 234 -32.15 20.90 -7.63
C ARG A 234 -32.99 20.05 -6.68
N GLN A 235 -33.25 18.80 -7.03
CA GLN A 235 -33.97 17.86 -6.17
C GLN A 235 -33.17 17.60 -4.88
N LYS A 236 -31.90 17.22 -4.97
CA LYS A 236 -31.04 16.95 -3.80
C LYS A 236 -30.91 18.16 -2.87
N ARG A 237 -30.85 19.37 -3.43
CA ARG A 237 -30.87 20.61 -2.64
C ARG A 237 -32.17 20.80 -1.87
N LYS A 238 -33.32 20.45 -2.46
CA LYS A 238 -34.63 20.48 -1.77
C LYS A 238 -34.74 19.42 -0.67
N GLU A 239 -34.06 18.28 -0.83
CA GLU A 239 -33.98 17.20 0.16
C GLU A 239 -33.06 17.53 1.36
N GLY A 240 -32.41 18.71 1.36
CA GLY A 240 -31.57 19.18 2.46
C GLY A 240 -30.08 19.23 2.17
N LEU A 241 -29.62 18.73 1.01
CA LEU A 241 -28.22 18.81 0.58
C LEU A 241 -27.93 20.16 -0.08
N THR A 242 -27.95 21.24 0.69
CA THR A 242 -27.97 22.64 0.21
C THR A 242 -26.78 22.99 -0.72
N SER A 243 -25.60 22.46 -0.44
CA SER A 243 -24.37 22.66 -1.24
C SER A 243 -24.16 21.62 -2.34
N PHE A 244 -25.13 20.72 -2.57
CA PHE A 244 -25.02 19.70 -3.59
C PHE A 244 -24.86 20.32 -4.98
N GLY A 245 -24.05 19.72 -5.84
CA GLY A 245 -23.55 20.39 -7.04
C GLY A 245 -22.96 19.41 -8.04
N ILE A 246 -22.52 19.92 -9.19
CA ILE A 246 -22.08 19.06 -10.30
C ILE A 246 -20.86 18.22 -9.94
N THR A 247 -19.91 18.73 -9.14
CA THR A 247 -18.76 17.96 -8.64
C THR A 247 -19.20 16.69 -7.93
N HIS A 248 -20.23 16.78 -7.07
CA HIS A 248 -20.77 15.63 -6.34
C HIS A 248 -21.36 14.57 -7.29
N VAL A 249 -22.09 15.01 -8.32
CA VAL A 249 -22.67 14.09 -9.32
C VAL A 249 -21.58 13.42 -10.14
N LEU A 250 -20.62 14.19 -10.65
CA LEU A 250 -19.53 13.67 -11.47
C LEU A 250 -18.63 12.69 -10.69
N LEU A 251 -18.37 13.00 -9.41
CA LEU A 251 -17.59 12.15 -8.51
C LEU A 251 -18.36 10.88 -8.12
N ALA A 252 -19.64 10.98 -7.74
CA ALA A 252 -20.48 9.82 -7.45
C ALA A 252 -20.64 8.91 -8.68
N CYS A 253 -20.76 9.49 -9.87
CA CYS A 253 -20.74 8.75 -11.12
C CYS A 253 -19.41 8.03 -11.35
N TYR A 254 -18.27 8.66 -11.01
CA TYR A 254 -16.96 8.03 -11.14
C TYR A 254 -16.82 6.85 -10.17
N VAL A 255 -17.21 7.03 -8.90
CA VAL A 255 -17.26 5.96 -7.90
C VAL A 255 -18.12 4.78 -8.37
N ARG A 256 -19.32 5.07 -8.90
CA ARG A 256 -20.19 4.05 -9.51
C ARG A 256 -19.54 3.34 -10.68
N ALA A 257 -18.83 4.08 -11.53
CA ALA A 257 -18.15 3.50 -12.68
C ALA A 257 -16.98 2.59 -12.26
N VAL A 258 -16.24 2.93 -11.20
CA VAL A 258 -15.17 2.08 -10.63
C VAL A 258 -15.71 0.72 -10.16
N CYS A 259 -16.97 0.64 -9.69
CA CYS A 259 -17.60 -0.63 -9.31
C CYS A 259 -17.64 -1.64 -10.46
N ARG A 260 -17.88 -1.15 -11.69
CA ARG A 260 -17.92 -1.98 -12.89
C ARG A 260 -16.56 -2.07 -13.58
N TYR A 261 -15.75 -1.04 -13.41
CA TYR A 261 -14.45 -0.89 -14.06
C TYR A 261 -13.35 -0.64 -13.01
N PRO A 262 -13.03 -1.62 -12.15
CA PRO A 262 -12.11 -1.42 -11.02
C PRO A 262 -10.66 -1.12 -11.45
N GLY A 263 -10.29 -1.46 -12.69
CA GLY A 263 -9.03 -1.07 -13.32
C GLY A 263 -8.76 0.45 -13.37
N LEU A 264 -9.79 1.29 -13.27
CA LEU A 264 -9.63 2.75 -13.15
C LEU A 264 -8.96 3.16 -11.83
N ASN A 265 -9.07 2.30 -10.80
CA ASN A 265 -8.46 2.52 -9.48
C ASN A 265 -7.07 1.87 -9.35
N ARG A 266 -6.41 1.62 -10.49
CA ARG A 266 -5.02 1.16 -10.54
C ARG A 266 -4.05 2.32 -10.61
N PHE A 267 -2.79 2.08 -10.26
CA PHE A 267 -1.72 3.04 -10.39
C PHE A 267 -0.37 2.39 -10.67
N LEU A 268 0.58 3.20 -11.14
CA LEU A 268 1.96 2.77 -11.32
C LEU A 268 2.86 3.34 -10.24
N ALA A 269 3.69 2.48 -9.65
CA ALA A 269 4.80 2.85 -8.80
C ALA A 269 5.95 1.86 -8.98
N GLY A 270 7.21 2.32 -9.01
CA GLY A 270 8.35 1.42 -9.20
C GLY A 270 8.25 0.53 -10.45
N GLN A 271 7.68 1.06 -11.54
CA GLN A 271 7.44 0.37 -12.81
C GLN A 271 6.54 -0.89 -12.69
N LYS A 272 5.67 -0.92 -11.69
CA LYS A 272 4.71 -2.00 -11.45
C LYS A 272 3.32 -1.41 -11.30
N VAL A 273 2.31 -2.19 -11.70
CA VAL A 273 0.90 -1.82 -11.57
C VAL A 273 0.35 -2.33 -10.25
N TYR A 274 -0.38 -1.47 -9.56
CA TYR A 274 -1.05 -1.75 -8.29
C TYR A 274 -2.52 -1.38 -8.38
N SER A 275 -3.36 -1.97 -7.54
CA SER A 275 -4.75 -1.56 -7.32
C SER A 275 -4.92 -1.05 -5.91
N ARG A 276 -5.68 0.04 -5.74
CA ARG A 276 -6.08 0.56 -4.42
C ARG A 276 -7.28 -0.19 -3.82
N GLY A 277 -7.82 -1.18 -4.55
CA GLY A 277 -8.98 -1.95 -4.11
C GLY A 277 -10.20 -1.05 -3.91
N ASP A 278 -10.78 -1.12 -2.71
CA ASP A 278 -12.01 -0.42 -2.36
C ASP A 278 -11.79 1.02 -1.87
N ASP A 279 -10.53 1.48 -1.81
CA ASP A 279 -10.22 2.86 -1.43
C ASP A 279 -10.04 3.73 -2.69
N ILE A 280 -11.02 4.59 -2.97
CA ILE A 280 -10.98 5.56 -4.07
C ILE A 280 -10.58 6.92 -3.47
N GLN A 281 -9.30 7.23 -3.62
CA GLN A 281 -8.69 8.47 -3.13
C GLN A 281 -8.90 9.61 -4.12
N TYR A 282 -9.82 10.52 -3.78
CA TYR A 282 -10.14 11.69 -4.58
C TYR A 282 -9.35 12.91 -4.08
N CYS A 283 -8.65 13.59 -4.99
CA CYS A 283 -7.93 14.83 -4.70
C CYS A 283 -8.56 16.03 -5.42
N MET A 284 -8.60 17.18 -4.74
CA MET A 284 -8.93 18.47 -5.37
C MET A 284 -8.26 19.65 -4.70
N THR A 285 -7.90 20.64 -5.50
CA THR A 285 -7.44 21.94 -5.01
C THR A 285 -8.64 22.78 -4.58
N ILE A 286 -8.49 23.42 -3.41
CA ILE A 286 -9.45 24.35 -2.83
C ILE A 286 -8.75 25.67 -2.58
N LYS A 287 -9.41 26.75 -2.98
CA LYS A 287 -9.12 28.08 -2.47
C LYS A 287 -10.02 28.37 -1.27
N LYS A 288 -9.41 28.76 -0.14
CA LYS A 288 -10.16 29.22 1.04
C LYS A 288 -10.91 30.52 0.72
N GLU A 289 -10.23 31.43 0.02
CA GLU A 289 -10.80 32.69 -0.46
C GLU A 289 -10.60 32.83 -1.96
N MET A 290 -11.61 33.35 -2.68
CA MET A 290 -11.53 33.59 -4.12
C MET A 290 -10.73 34.87 -4.43
N ARG A 291 -9.48 34.92 -3.95
CA ARG A 291 -8.51 35.98 -4.20
C ARG A 291 -7.25 35.41 -4.86
N SER A 292 -6.50 36.27 -5.54
CA SER A 292 -5.24 35.88 -6.20
C SER A 292 -4.13 35.53 -5.19
N ASP A 293 -4.14 36.17 -4.03
CA ASP A 293 -3.15 36.03 -2.95
C ASP A 293 -3.53 34.96 -1.90
N SER A 294 -4.73 34.40 -1.98
CA SER A 294 -5.12 33.29 -1.11
C SER A 294 -4.35 32.02 -1.50
N PRO A 295 -3.70 31.34 -0.54
CA PRO A 295 -2.97 30.11 -0.83
C PRO A 295 -3.95 29.01 -1.26
N ASP A 296 -3.51 28.24 -2.25
CA ASP A 296 -4.17 27.01 -2.65
C ASP A 296 -3.83 25.90 -1.65
N THR A 297 -4.81 25.09 -1.30
CA THR A 297 -4.61 23.88 -0.49
C THR A 297 -5.27 22.70 -1.18
N VAL A 298 -4.83 21.48 -0.90
CA VAL A 298 -5.36 20.27 -1.52
C VAL A 298 -6.01 19.39 -0.46
N ILE A 299 -7.22 18.93 -0.73
CA ILE A 299 -7.86 17.90 0.08
C ILE A 299 -7.73 16.54 -0.60
N LYS A 300 -7.68 15.50 0.24
CA LYS A 300 -7.83 14.12 -0.15
C LYS A 300 -9.04 13.52 0.58
N VAL A 301 -9.93 12.90 -0.18
CA VAL A 301 -11.15 12.28 0.32
C VAL A 301 -11.13 10.80 -0.03
N HIS A 302 -11.38 9.96 0.97
CA HIS A 302 -11.49 8.51 0.79
C HIS A 302 -12.93 8.12 0.53
N LEU A 303 -13.19 7.62 -0.68
CA LEU A 303 -14.50 7.14 -1.11
C LEU A 303 -14.46 5.62 -1.23
N ASN A 304 -15.61 4.98 -1.04
CA ASN A 304 -15.79 3.55 -1.24
C ASN A 304 -16.63 3.31 -2.50
N PRO A 305 -16.39 2.24 -3.29
CA PRO A 305 -17.25 1.85 -4.40
C PRO A 305 -18.75 1.84 -4.05
N ARG A 306 -19.11 1.52 -2.79
CA ARG A 306 -20.50 1.47 -2.35
C ARG A 306 -21.14 2.81 -1.99
N ASP A 307 -20.37 3.89 -1.98
CA ASP A 307 -20.88 5.21 -1.63
C ASP A 307 -21.97 5.68 -2.61
N THR A 308 -23.04 6.23 -2.05
CA THR A 308 -24.12 6.92 -2.78
C THR A 308 -23.75 8.38 -3.06
N ALA A 309 -24.56 9.08 -3.85
CA ALA A 309 -24.42 10.52 -4.05
C ALA A 309 -24.46 11.32 -2.73
N ALA A 310 -25.27 10.89 -1.77
CA ALA A 310 -25.34 11.51 -0.46
C ALA A 310 -24.04 11.29 0.35
N ASP A 311 -23.51 10.06 0.35
CA ASP A 311 -22.26 9.74 1.05
C ASP A 311 -21.09 10.54 0.49
N VAL A 312 -20.98 10.63 -0.85
CA VAL A 312 -19.98 11.45 -1.53
C VAL A 312 -20.12 12.93 -1.12
N TYR A 313 -21.35 13.44 -1.04
CA TYR A 313 -21.61 14.81 -0.57
C TYR A 313 -21.11 15.02 0.87
N TYR A 314 -21.50 14.15 1.81
CA TYR A 314 -21.12 14.30 3.21
C TYR A 314 -19.60 14.20 3.41
N LYS A 315 -18.95 13.24 2.75
CA LYS A 315 -17.49 13.06 2.84
C LYS A 315 -16.73 14.24 2.25
N LEU A 316 -17.17 14.75 1.10
CA LEU A 316 -16.54 15.91 0.47
C LEU A 316 -16.77 17.18 1.31
N GLN A 317 -17.99 17.40 1.78
CA GLN A 317 -18.32 18.56 2.61
C GLN A 317 -17.53 18.55 3.91
N ALA A 318 -17.41 17.40 4.59
CA ALA A 318 -16.58 17.26 5.78
C ALA A 318 -15.10 17.62 5.51
N ALA A 319 -14.53 17.16 4.38
CA ALA A 319 -13.15 17.50 4.02
C ALA A 319 -12.98 19.01 3.73
N VAL A 320 -13.92 19.62 3.04
CA VAL A 320 -13.93 21.07 2.76
C VAL A 320 -14.06 21.89 4.05
N GLU A 321 -14.97 21.50 4.95
CA GLU A 321 -15.18 22.18 6.23
C GLU A 321 -13.96 22.05 7.14
N ASN A 322 -13.35 20.88 7.22
CA ASN A 322 -12.12 20.67 7.98
C ASN A 322 -11.02 21.63 7.51
N VAL A 323 -10.83 21.79 6.20
CA VAL A 323 -9.83 22.72 5.67
C VAL A 323 -10.18 24.19 5.89
N LYS A 324 -11.45 24.57 5.79
CA LYS A 324 -11.90 25.94 6.06
C LYS A 324 -11.77 26.33 7.52
N ASN A 325 -12.04 25.38 8.44
CA ASN A 325 -12.03 25.61 9.88
C ASN A 325 -10.63 25.45 10.51
N THR A 326 -9.72 24.73 9.84
CA THR A 326 -8.32 24.66 10.27
C THR A 326 -7.63 26.00 9.90
N PRO A 327 -6.80 26.57 10.79
CA PRO A 327 -5.87 27.64 10.43
C PRO A 327 -5.02 27.25 9.21
N LEU A 328 -4.21 28.16 8.66
CA LEU A 328 -3.39 27.93 7.45
C LEU A 328 -2.37 26.76 7.53
N ASP A 329 -2.43 25.95 8.58
CA ASP A 329 -1.56 24.81 8.90
C ASP A 329 -2.22 23.47 8.57
N SER A 330 -2.62 23.24 7.31
CA SER A 330 -2.97 21.86 6.92
C SER A 330 -1.72 20.97 6.98
N ASN A 331 -1.89 19.66 7.15
CA ASN A 331 -0.75 18.73 7.19
C ASN A 331 0.10 18.80 5.91
N PHE A 332 -0.52 19.12 4.77
CA PHE A 332 0.18 19.34 3.50
C PHE A 332 1.00 20.62 3.52
N ASP A 333 0.41 21.72 3.95
CA ASP A 333 1.06 23.03 4.02
C ASP A 333 2.25 22.99 4.98
N ASN A 334 2.14 22.27 6.10
CA ASN A 334 3.24 22.04 7.05
C ASN A 334 4.39 21.24 6.41
N THR A 335 4.06 20.19 5.65
CA THR A 335 5.06 19.37 4.96
C THR A 335 5.77 20.19 3.87
N ALA A 336 5.02 20.98 3.11
CA ALA A 336 5.56 21.87 2.09
C ALA A 336 6.44 22.99 2.71
N GLY A 337 5.98 23.58 3.81
CA GLY A 337 6.72 24.59 4.58
C GLY A 337 8.04 24.05 5.10
N PHE A 338 8.06 22.82 5.65
CA PHE A 338 9.31 22.16 6.05
C PHE A 338 10.27 21.98 4.89
N LEU A 339 9.79 21.53 3.72
CA LEU A 339 10.62 21.38 2.53
C LEU A 339 11.18 22.73 2.03
N MET A 340 10.44 23.82 2.19
CA MET A 340 10.88 25.16 1.81
C MET A 340 12.05 25.68 2.67
N LEU A 341 12.16 25.24 3.93
CA LEU A 341 13.28 25.62 4.81
C LEU A 341 14.62 24.99 4.40
N ILE A 342 14.59 23.96 3.55
CA ILE A 342 15.77 23.22 3.13
C ILE A 342 16.47 23.98 1.98
N PRO A 343 17.77 24.30 2.09
CA PRO A 343 18.49 24.93 0.98
C PRO A 343 18.43 24.08 -0.29
N GLY A 344 18.36 24.72 -1.46
CA GLY A 344 17.98 24.07 -2.73
C GLY A 344 18.76 22.81 -3.11
N VAL A 345 20.07 22.74 -2.82
CA VAL A 345 20.90 21.55 -3.09
C VAL A 345 20.46 20.37 -2.22
N PHE A 346 20.22 20.60 -0.93
CA PHE A 346 19.72 19.59 -0.01
C PHE A 346 18.26 19.23 -0.33
N LEU A 347 17.44 20.19 -0.74
CA LEU A 347 16.06 19.90 -1.15
C LEU A 347 16.03 18.97 -2.37
N LYS A 348 16.90 19.19 -3.37
CA LYS A 348 17.04 18.30 -4.52
C LYS A 348 17.42 16.88 -4.09
N PHE A 349 18.34 16.74 -3.14
CA PHE A 349 18.71 15.45 -2.57
C PHE A 349 17.54 14.79 -1.82
N VAL A 350 16.81 15.54 -1.01
CA VAL A 350 15.63 15.05 -0.28
C VAL A 350 14.54 14.58 -1.24
N VAL A 351 14.22 15.35 -2.28
CA VAL A 351 13.24 14.95 -3.30
C VAL A 351 13.70 13.69 -4.04
N TRP A 352 14.99 13.58 -4.38
CA TRP A 352 15.55 12.36 -4.97
C TRP A 352 15.43 11.15 -4.03
N LEU A 353 15.69 11.34 -2.73
CA LEU A 353 15.55 10.30 -1.72
C LEU A 353 14.08 9.85 -1.58
N LEU A 354 13.14 10.80 -1.49
CA LEU A 354 11.71 10.52 -1.43
C LEU A 354 11.23 9.77 -2.67
N ARG A 355 11.68 10.18 -3.87
CA ARG A 355 11.38 9.49 -5.13
C ARG A 355 11.95 8.07 -5.16
N THR A 356 13.14 7.86 -4.59
CA THR A 356 13.76 6.53 -4.48
C THR A 356 13.00 5.64 -3.50
N MET A 357 12.63 6.18 -2.34
CA MET A 357 11.79 5.47 -1.37
C MET A 357 10.43 5.11 -1.97
N ASP A 358 9.80 6.04 -2.69
CA ASP A 358 8.55 5.79 -3.39
C ASP A 358 8.72 4.73 -4.48
N TYR A 359 9.80 4.74 -5.27
CA TYR A 359 10.08 3.70 -6.26
C TYR A 359 10.09 2.28 -5.65
N PHE A 360 10.66 2.13 -4.45
CA PHE A 360 10.71 0.84 -3.75
C PHE A 360 9.49 0.56 -2.84
N GLY A 361 8.50 1.45 -2.77
CA GLY A 361 7.33 1.28 -1.90
C GLY A 361 7.63 1.44 -0.41
N LEU A 362 8.68 2.18 -0.07
CA LEU A 362 9.15 2.45 1.28
C LEU A 362 8.70 3.82 1.80
N LEU A 363 7.90 4.57 1.03
CA LEU A 363 7.41 5.88 1.45
C LEU A 363 6.44 5.72 2.64
N PRO A 364 6.65 6.44 3.75
CA PRO A 364 5.78 6.38 4.92
C PRO A 364 4.31 6.67 4.59
N LYS A 365 3.40 5.94 5.25
CA LYS A 365 1.94 6.09 5.07
C LYS A 365 1.45 7.53 5.26
N PHE A 366 1.99 8.25 6.24
CA PHE A 366 1.56 9.64 6.49
C PHE A 366 1.93 10.58 5.32
N LEU A 367 3.07 10.36 4.65
CA LEU A 367 3.43 11.15 3.47
C LEU A 367 2.55 10.79 2.27
N LEU A 368 2.22 9.52 2.11
CA LEU A 368 1.27 9.07 1.07
C LEU A 368 -0.10 9.71 1.29
N GLU A 369 -0.57 9.78 2.53
CA GLU A 369 -1.86 10.37 2.92
C GLU A 369 -1.90 11.87 2.61
N VAL A 370 -0.87 12.60 3.00
CA VAL A 370 -0.79 14.06 2.84
C VAL A 370 -0.45 14.49 1.41
N SER A 371 0.19 13.62 0.62
CA SER A 371 0.66 13.98 -0.73
C SER A 371 -0.50 14.11 -1.73
N PRO A 372 -0.65 15.24 -2.43
CA PRO A 372 -1.67 15.43 -3.46
C PRO A 372 -1.36 14.64 -4.74
N PHE A 373 -0.12 14.16 -4.87
CA PHE A 373 0.37 13.42 -6.02
C PHE A 373 0.08 11.92 -5.95
N HIS A 374 -0.38 11.44 -4.79
CA HIS A 374 -0.75 10.05 -4.57
C HIS A 374 -2.26 9.94 -4.38
N GLY A 375 -2.94 9.22 -5.28
CA GLY A 375 -4.38 9.06 -5.23
C GLY A 375 -4.93 8.41 -6.49
N SER A 376 -6.25 8.30 -6.56
CA SER A 376 -6.98 7.57 -7.62
C SER A 376 -7.44 8.48 -8.74
N LEU A 377 -7.94 9.66 -8.36
CA LEU A 377 -8.44 10.66 -9.29
C LEU A 377 -8.16 12.05 -8.72
N PHE A 378 -7.66 12.94 -9.58
CA PHE A 378 -7.68 14.38 -9.33
C PHE A 378 -8.78 14.99 -10.18
N PHE A 379 -9.72 15.72 -9.57
CA PHE A 379 -10.80 16.38 -10.33
C PHE A 379 -10.86 17.86 -9.98
N THR A 380 -10.70 18.71 -10.99
CA THR A 380 -10.64 20.17 -10.80
C THR A 380 -11.80 20.89 -11.47
N SER A 381 -12.35 21.88 -10.78
CA SER A 381 -13.45 22.71 -11.25
C SER A 381 -12.90 24.00 -11.86
N MET A 382 -12.88 24.08 -13.19
CA MET A 382 -12.57 25.33 -13.90
C MET A 382 -13.80 26.23 -14.00
N GLY A 383 -15.00 25.64 -13.90
CA GLY A 383 -16.26 26.37 -13.87
C GLY A 383 -16.40 27.35 -12.71
N SER A 384 -15.79 27.06 -11.55
CA SER A 384 -15.75 28.01 -10.42
C SER A 384 -14.83 29.22 -10.67
N LEU A 385 -13.92 29.12 -11.63
CA LEU A 385 -13.04 30.22 -12.06
C LEU A 385 -13.60 30.96 -13.29
N GLY A 386 -14.72 30.51 -13.86
CA GLY A 386 -15.33 31.14 -15.02
C GLY A 386 -14.72 30.73 -16.37
N ILE A 387 -13.84 29.72 -16.42
CA ILE A 387 -13.10 29.34 -17.63
C ILE A 387 -13.50 27.93 -18.16
N PRO A 388 -13.27 27.64 -19.46
CA PRO A 388 -13.42 26.30 -20.03
C PRO A 388 -12.49 25.26 -19.37
N PRO A 389 -12.76 23.95 -19.51
CA PRO A 389 -11.87 22.92 -18.97
C PRO A 389 -10.50 22.92 -19.66
N ILE A 390 -9.47 22.46 -18.95
CA ILE A 390 -8.09 22.33 -19.45
C ILE A 390 -7.61 20.89 -19.35
N TYR A 391 -6.69 20.50 -20.22
CA TYR A 391 -5.91 19.29 -20.01
C TYR A 391 -4.86 19.57 -18.93
N HIS A 392 -4.92 18.84 -17.83
CA HIS A 392 -3.90 18.91 -16.78
C HIS A 392 -3.00 17.68 -16.89
N HIS A 393 -1.69 17.90 -17.00
CA HIS A 393 -0.72 16.82 -17.07
C HIS A 393 -0.82 15.86 -15.87
N LEU A 394 -0.43 14.61 -16.06
CA LEU A 394 -0.19 13.69 -14.95
C LEU A 394 1.15 14.02 -14.28
N TYR A 395 1.19 13.93 -12.95
CA TYR A 395 2.41 14.17 -12.19
C TYR A 395 3.40 13.00 -12.31
N ASP A 396 4.66 13.31 -12.64
CA ASP A 396 5.72 12.29 -12.68
C ASP A 396 6.19 11.89 -11.28
N PHE A 397 6.06 12.79 -10.30
CA PHE A 397 6.16 12.45 -8.88
C PHE A 397 4.80 11.97 -8.36
N GLY A 398 4.77 10.94 -7.51
CA GLY A 398 3.55 10.34 -7.00
C GLY A 398 3.04 9.18 -7.83
N ASN A 399 1.73 8.91 -7.80
CA ASN A 399 1.11 7.78 -8.50
C ASN A 399 -0.37 8.01 -8.90
N MET A 400 -0.74 9.26 -9.17
CA MET A 400 -2.08 9.63 -9.66
C MET A 400 -2.28 9.22 -11.13
N PRO A 401 -3.23 8.33 -11.45
CA PRO A 401 -3.42 7.79 -12.80
C PRO A 401 -4.41 8.59 -13.66
N VAL A 402 -5.31 9.36 -13.03
CA VAL A 402 -6.41 10.05 -13.70
C VAL A 402 -6.48 11.48 -13.21
N PHE A 403 -6.50 12.42 -14.15
CA PHE A 403 -6.77 13.83 -13.89
C PHE A 403 -7.91 14.29 -14.79
N GLY A 404 -8.99 14.80 -14.21
CA GLY A 404 -10.09 15.40 -14.96
C GLY A 404 -10.32 16.86 -14.61
N SER A 405 -10.85 17.61 -15.56
CA SER A 405 -11.33 18.98 -15.35
C SER A 405 -12.68 19.18 -16.04
N PHE A 406 -13.49 20.08 -15.49
CA PHE A 406 -14.75 20.49 -16.10
C PHE A 406 -14.93 22.00 -16.04
N GLY A 407 -15.53 22.57 -17.10
CA GLY A 407 -15.69 24.00 -17.26
C GLY A 407 -17.03 24.56 -16.80
N CYS A 408 -17.30 25.79 -17.24
CA CYS A 408 -18.58 26.46 -17.03
C CYS A 408 -19.74 25.73 -17.71
N LYS A 409 -20.93 25.84 -17.11
CA LYS A 409 -22.17 25.44 -17.75
C LYS A 409 -22.44 26.36 -18.93
N ARG A 410 -22.67 25.79 -20.12
CA ARG A 410 -23.09 26.51 -21.32
C ARG A 410 -24.42 26.00 -21.83
N ARG A 411 -25.13 26.81 -22.62
CA ARG A 411 -26.33 26.40 -23.34
C ARG A 411 -25.97 26.24 -24.81
N ALA A 412 -26.53 25.24 -25.46
CA ALA A 412 -26.41 25.04 -26.90
C ALA A 412 -27.80 24.79 -27.49
N LEU A 413 -27.99 25.21 -28.73
CA LEU A 413 -29.17 24.87 -29.52
C LEU A 413 -28.82 23.62 -30.33
N GLU A 414 -29.64 22.58 -30.22
CA GLU A 414 -29.54 21.37 -31.02
C GLU A 414 -30.78 21.25 -31.89
N VAL A 415 -30.59 20.70 -33.09
CA VAL A 415 -31.68 20.38 -34.00
C VAL A 415 -32.01 18.92 -33.78
N GLU A 416 -33.26 18.65 -33.40
CA GLU A 416 -33.80 17.30 -33.25
C GLU A 416 -34.06 16.68 -34.64
N GLU A 417 -34.29 15.37 -34.70
CA GLU A 417 -34.54 14.67 -35.97
C GLU A 417 -35.78 15.18 -36.72
N ASP A 418 -36.75 15.76 -36.01
CA ASP A 418 -37.96 16.37 -36.59
C ASP A 418 -37.74 17.81 -37.11
N GLY A 419 -36.51 18.33 -37.02
CA GLY A 419 -36.13 19.68 -37.43
C GLY A 419 -36.45 20.76 -36.40
N SER A 420 -37.01 20.41 -35.24
CA SER A 420 -37.24 21.36 -34.14
C SER A 420 -35.92 21.73 -33.45
N VAL A 421 -35.84 22.95 -32.90
CA VAL A 421 -34.66 23.43 -32.20
C VAL A 421 -34.90 23.38 -30.70
N VAL A 422 -34.08 22.61 -29.99
CA VAL A 422 -34.15 22.46 -28.53
C VAL A 422 -32.91 23.06 -27.89
N GLN A 423 -33.12 23.87 -26.85
CA GLN A 423 -32.03 24.37 -26.02
C GLN A 423 -31.66 23.32 -24.97
N ARG A 424 -30.42 22.83 -25.05
CA ARG A 424 -29.83 21.91 -24.06
C ARG A 424 -28.69 22.58 -23.29
N LYS A 425 -28.35 22.01 -22.14
CA LYS A 425 -27.29 22.51 -21.27
C LYS A 425 -26.12 21.54 -21.30
N TYR A 426 -24.92 22.10 -21.39
CA TYR A 426 -23.69 21.32 -21.48
C TYR A 426 -22.67 21.77 -20.45
N VAL A 427 -21.83 20.82 -20.06
CA VAL A 427 -20.54 21.07 -19.39
C VAL A 427 -19.48 20.30 -20.16
N ASP A 428 -18.46 21.02 -20.61
CA ASP A 428 -17.33 20.41 -21.27
C ASP A 428 -16.38 19.83 -20.22
N VAL A 429 -15.85 18.65 -20.50
CA VAL A 429 -14.92 17.91 -19.64
C VAL A 429 -13.67 17.52 -20.41
N LYS A 430 -12.53 17.51 -19.72
CA LYS A 430 -11.26 17.04 -20.25
C LYS A 430 -10.61 16.08 -19.25
N PHE A 431 -10.08 14.98 -19.74
CA PHE A 431 -9.38 13.97 -18.96
C PHE A 431 -7.99 13.71 -19.52
N CYS A 432 -7.05 13.52 -18.60
CA CYS A 432 -5.70 13.01 -18.83
C CYS A 432 -5.59 11.69 -18.08
N LEU A 433 -5.27 10.62 -18.80
CA LEU A 433 -5.39 9.24 -18.35
C LEU A 433 -4.09 8.49 -18.58
N ASP A 434 -3.62 7.75 -17.59
CA ASP A 434 -2.41 6.93 -17.71
C ASP A 434 -2.71 5.64 -18.50
N GLU A 435 -2.23 5.54 -19.73
CA GLU A 435 -2.58 4.40 -20.59
C GLU A 435 -2.02 3.05 -20.12
N ARG A 436 -1.10 3.08 -19.16
CA ARG A 436 -0.44 1.88 -18.66
C ARG A 436 -1.28 1.16 -17.61
N ILE A 437 -2.33 1.80 -17.05
CA ILE A 437 -3.21 1.14 -16.08
C ILE A 437 -4.28 0.26 -16.74
N VAL A 438 -4.83 0.72 -17.87
CA VAL A 438 -5.86 0.04 -18.68
C VAL A 438 -5.78 0.51 -20.14
N ASP A 439 -6.26 -0.32 -21.07
CA ASP A 439 -6.24 -0.01 -22.50
C ASP A 439 -7.35 0.97 -22.95
N GLY A 440 -7.30 1.38 -24.22
CA GLY A 440 -8.27 2.28 -24.82
C GLY A 440 -9.69 1.71 -24.91
N TYR A 441 -9.86 0.39 -25.07
CA TYR A 441 -11.18 -0.23 -25.09
C TYR A 441 -11.84 -0.14 -23.72
N TYR A 442 -11.07 -0.36 -22.67
CA TYR A 442 -11.49 -0.25 -21.29
C TYR A 442 -11.91 1.20 -20.96
N TYR A 443 -11.12 2.20 -21.35
CA TYR A 443 -11.50 3.60 -21.18
C TYR A 443 -12.75 3.98 -21.98
N ALA A 444 -12.90 3.51 -23.21
CA ALA A 444 -14.10 3.75 -24.01
C ALA A 444 -15.35 3.13 -23.37
N ALA A 445 -15.23 1.92 -22.82
CA ALA A 445 -16.32 1.26 -22.09
C ALA A 445 -16.69 2.02 -20.81
N PHE A 446 -15.69 2.52 -20.08
CA PHE A 446 -15.88 3.43 -18.95
C PHE A 446 -16.66 4.68 -19.35
N PHE A 447 -16.19 5.47 -20.33
CA PHE A 447 -16.84 6.74 -20.70
C PHE A 447 -18.27 6.54 -21.20
N LYS A 448 -18.53 5.47 -21.98
CA LYS A 448 -19.90 5.10 -22.39
C LYS A 448 -20.79 4.81 -21.19
N HIS A 449 -20.29 4.08 -20.19
CA HIS A 449 -21.04 3.79 -18.98
C HIS A 449 -21.25 5.04 -18.12
N TYR A 450 -20.20 5.85 -17.96
CA TYR A 450 -20.22 7.12 -17.24
C TYR A 450 -21.31 8.05 -17.79
N LYS A 451 -21.38 8.22 -19.11
CA LYS A 451 -22.45 9.00 -19.77
C LYS A 451 -23.86 8.45 -19.51
N ARG A 452 -24.04 7.11 -19.55
CA ARG A 452 -25.34 6.48 -19.26
C ARG A 452 -25.81 6.76 -17.83
N ILE A 453 -24.90 6.70 -16.86
CA ILE A 453 -25.20 7.04 -15.46
C ILE A 453 -25.58 8.53 -15.34
N LEU A 454 -24.84 9.42 -16.02
CA LEU A 454 -25.11 10.85 -15.99
C LEU A 454 -26.46 11.25 -16.63
N ALA A 455 -26.93 10.47 -17.61
CA ALA A 455 -28.27 10.63 -18.18
C ALA A 455 -29.39 10.22 -17.21
N HIS A 456 -29.07 9.33 -16.25
CA HIS A 456 -29.99 8.78 -15.25
C HIS A 456 -29.41 8.91 -13.82
N PRO A 457 -29.16 10.13 -13.33
CA PRO A 457 -28.42 10.35 -12.08
C PRO A 457 -29.14 9.81 -10.83
N GLU A 458 -30.45 9.55 -10.90
CA GLU A 458 -31.27 8.94 -9.85
C GLU A 458 -30.72 7.58 -9.36
N ILE A 459 -30.00 6.84 -10.20
CA ILE A 459 -29.41 5.55 -9.80
C ILE A 459 -28.28 5.73 -8.76
N LEU A 460 -27.75 6.95 -8.61
CA LEU A 460 -26.69 7.26 -7.65
C LEU A 460 -27.22 7.36 -6.21
N ASP A 461 -28.54 7.36 -6.01
CA ASP A 461 -29.17 7.36 -4.69
C ASP A 461 -29.11 6.00 -4.00
N GLN A 462 -28.92 4.94 -4.77
CA GLN A 462 -28.84 3.58 -4.25
C GLN A 462 -27.40 3.06 -4.36
N PRO A 463 -26.93 2.24 -3.40
CA PRO A 463 -25.64 1.57 -3.52
C PRO A 463 -25.59 0.66 -4.77
N PRO A 464 -24.40 0.30 -5.27
CA PRO A 464 -24.28 -0.62 -6.40
C PRO A 464 -24.77 -2.01 -6.01
N GLU A 465 -25.51 -2.65 -6.91
CA GLU A 465 -25.96 -4.05 -6.76
C GLU A 465 -24.76 -5.00 -6.65
N GLU A 466 -23.72 -4.75 -7.45
CA GLU A 466 -22.49 -5.54 -7.49
C GLU A 466 -21.26 -4.63 -7.54
N VAL A 467 -20.21 -5.02 -6.81
CA VAL A 467 -18.89 -4.40 -6.88
C VAL A 467 -17.92 -5.44 -7.43
N LEU A 468 -17.49 -5.27 -8.68
CA LEU A 468 -16.54 -6.17 -9.32
C LEU A 468 -15.16 -5.96 -8.72
N SER A 469 -14.53 -7.07 -8.32
CA SER A 469 -13.14 -7.05 -7.87
C SER A 469 -12.20 -6.93 -9.07
N ASP A 470 -11.12 -6.15 -8.90
CA ASP A 470 -10.04 -6.14 -9.88
C ASP A 470 -9.28 -7.48 -9.89
N ILE A 471 -8.56 -7.79 -10.97
CA ILE A 471 -7.81 -9.04 -11.15
C ILE A 471 -6.78 -9.28 -10.02
N ASP A 472 -6.63 -10.54 -9.56
CA ASP A 472 -5.78 -11.13 -8.49
C ASP A 472 -5.37 -10.32 -7.24
#